data_AF-A0A0W0SR30-F1
#
_entry.id   AF-A0A0W0SR30-F1
#
_cell.length_a   1.000
_cell.length_b   1.000
_cell.length_c   1.000
_cell.angle_alpha   90.00
_cell.angle_beta   90.00
_cell.angle_gamma   90.00
#
_symmetry.space_group_name_H-M   'P 1'
#
loop_
_entity.id
_entity.type
_entity.pdbx_description
1 polymer ?
#
loop_
_entity_poly.entity_id
_entity_poly.type
_entity_poly.pdbx_seq_one_letter_code
_entity_poly.pdbx_strand_id
1 'polypeptide(L)'
;MKTRFLLKKTGVGLSMLMMTAAQAGIPVWTFTPLTPTNIVVPSNGTANVKYQITNQSIQPHLLAMLDVPFGITQIKNTAGDCDPFFYLSTIGQSCTLNLNITGSNMISSSIQGGPKVCQLNSLECYQPDPLSILNIIQGPMTFCSLGGFGPSAPGVDSAIGGSALYQNLYYSLLQMSQTFTNDLTALQNAQTFQSGQDATYAVLKADADNFVASFNATNPSLQGGRLVIADPDGTVVYDSAKNGSNCSKAAGPANTFSCYLAKGVNENHNTRVSIMDAEMWPCGGGAERKFSTTVNQPQSYVALRLGPHLNGVGAFRLGVNS
;
A
#
# COMPACT_ATOMS: atom_id res chain seq x y z
N MET A 1 -16.05 72.16 -59.12
CA MET A 1 -15.18 71.09 -58.60
C MET A 1 -16.02 70.24 -57.65
N LYS A 2 -16.15 68.95 -57.94
CA LYS A 2 -17.09 68.01 -57.30
C LYS A 2 -16.53 67.52 -55.96
N THR A 3 -17.33 67.55 -54.90
CA THR A 3 -17.07 66.71 -53.72
C THR A 3 -18.39 66.22 -53.13
N ARG A 4 -18.64 64.93 -53.31
CA ARG A 4 -19.73 64.16 -52.68
C ARG A 4 -19.23 63.68 -51.32
N PHE A 5 -19.98 63.93 -50.24
CA PHE A 5 -19.78 63.24 -48.96
C PHE A 5 -21.03 62.42 -48.64
N LEU A 6 -20.88 61.10 -48.70
CA LEU A 6 -21.86 60.09 -48.33
C LEU A 6 -21.72 59.79 -46.83
N LEU A 7 -22.73 60.12 -46.03
CA LEU A 7 -22.88 59.62 -44.67
C LEU A 7 -23.27 58.12 -44.72
N LYS A 8 -22.37 57.24 -44.29
CA LYS A 8 -22.69 55.82 -44.03
C LYS A 8 -23.39 55.73 -42.67
N LYS A 9 -24.64 55.27 -42.66
CA LYS A 9 -25.35 54.82 -41.46
C LYS A 9 -24.81 53.45 -41.04
N THR A 10 -24.06 53.37 -39.95
CA THR A 10 -23.74 52.10 -39.28
C THR A 10 -24.77 51.86 -38.18
N GLY A 11 -25.69 50.93 -38.42
CA GLY A 11 -26.57 50.38 -37.39
C GLY A 11 -25.79 49.44 -36.49
N VAL A 12 -25.77 49.75 -35.18
CA VAL A 12 -25.25 48.86 -34.14
C VAL A 12 -26.33 47.81 -33.85
N GLY A 13 -26.10 46.58 -34.32
CA GLY A 13 -26.93 45.43 -33.98
C GLY A 13 -26.55 44.89 -32.60
N LEU A 14 -27.39 45.15 -31.60
CA LEU A 14 -27.28 44.60 -30.25
C LEU A 14 -27.75 43.14 -30.27
N SER A 15 -26.82 42.21 -30.48
CA SER A 15 -27.10 40.76 -30.42
C SER A 15 -27.22 40.33 -28.95
N MET A 16 -28.46 40.16 -28.47
CA MET A 16 -28.75 39.52 -27.18
C MET A 16 -28.42 38.02 -27.28
N LEU A 17 -27.27 37.61 -26.76
CA LEU A 17 -27.03 36.22 -26.38
C LEU A 17 -27.87 35.91 -25.13
N MET A 18 -28.98 35.21 -25.31
CA MET A 18 -29.69 34.59 -24.18
C MET A 18 -28.84 33.42 -23.66
N MET A 19 -28.24 33.57 -22.48
CA MET A 19 -27.66 32.45 -21.75
C MET A 19 -28.81 31.59 -21.22
N THR A 20 -29.05 30.44 -21.84
CA THR A 20 -29.94 29.42 -21.29
C THR A 20 -29.27 28.83 -20.06
N ALA A 21 -29.78 29.17 -18.87
CA ALA A 21 -29.44 28.45 -17.65
C ALA A 21 -30.00 27.02 -17.78
N ALA A 22 -29.13 26.04 -18.01
CA ALA A 22 -29.48 24.63 -17.93
C ALA A 22 -29.80 24.31 -16.46
N GLN A 23 -31.08 24.35 -16.07
CA GLN A 23 -31.51 23.80 -14.79
C GLN A 23 -31.46 22.28 -14.89
N ALA A 24 -30.38 21.68 -14.38
CA ALA A 24 -30.34 20.25 -14.13
C ALA A 24 -31.42 19.90 -13.09
N GLY A 25 -32.25 18.89 -13.38
CA GLY A 25 -33.29 18.42 -12.46
C GLY A 25 -32.71 18.04 -11.11
N ILE A 26 -33.52 18.20 -10.05
CA ILE A 26 -33.13 17.84 -8.67
C ILE A 26 -32.72 16.36 -8.66
N PRO A 27 -31.52 16.00 -8.15
CA PRO A 27 -31.10 14.61 -8.07
C PRO A 27 -32.07 13.77 -7.23
N VAL A 28 -32.47 12.61 -7.75
CA VAL A 28 -33.33 11.67 -7.02
C VAL A 28 -32.61 10.93 -5.90
N TRP A 29 -31.28 10.94 -5.88
CA TRP A 29 -30.46 10.63 -4.71
C TRP A 29 -29.25 11.55 -4.63
N THR A 30 -28.75 11.76 -3.42
CA THR A 30 -27.66 12.70 -3.12
C THR A 30 -26.52 12.02 -2.39
N PHE A 31 -25.33 12.61 -2.52
CA PHE A 31 -24.12 12.19 -1.82
C PHE A 31 -23.74 13.26 -0.81
N THR A 32 -23.57 12.87 0.46
CA THR A 32 -23.05 13.74 1.50
C THR A 32 -21.72 13.18 1.99
N PRO A 33 -20.59 13.89 1.84
CA PRO A 33 -19.30 13.38 2.29
C PRO A 33 -19.27 13.29 3.82
N LEU A 34 -18.88 12.13 4.35
CA LEU A 34 -18.68 11.89 5.78
C LEU A 34 -17.20 11.99 6.19
N THR A 35 -16.30 12.02 5.21
CA THR A 35 -14.85 12.18 5.37
C THR A 35 -14.34 13.19 4.34
N PRO A 36 -13.11 13.70 4.49
CA PRO A 36 -12.49 14.53 3.45
C PRO A 36 -12.47 13.82 2.09
N THR A 37 -12.81 14.56 1.04
CA THR A 37 -12.86 14.08 -0.35
C THR A 37 -11.69 14.59 -1.18
N ASN A 38 -10.97 15.61 -0.67
CA ASN A 38 -9.68 16.06 -1.18
C ASN A 38 -8.59 15.43 -0.31
N ILE A 39 -7.98 14.34 -0.79
CA ILE A 39 -7.01 13.58 -0.01
C ILE A 39 -5.73 13.32 -0.80
N VAL A 40 -4.63 13.21 -0.05
CA VAL A 40 -3.36 12.72 -0.57
C VAL A 40 -3.18 11.30 -0.07
N VAL A 41 -3.09 10.33 -0.98
CA VAL A 41 -2.86 8.92 -0.64
C VAL A 41 -1.44 8.56 -1.05
N PRO A 42 -0.57 8.13 -0.12
CA PRO A 42 0.79 7.72 -0.46
C PRO A 42 0.78 6.60 -1.51
N SER A 43 1.77 6.56 -2.40
CA SER A 43 1.88 5.52 -3.44
C SER A 43 1.91 4.07 -2.90
N ASN A 44 2.16 3.89 -1.60
CA ASN A 44 2.17 2.60 -0.89
C ASN A 44 1.14 2.54 0.26
N GLY A 45 0.31 3.56 0.42
CA GLY A 45 -0.63 3.69 1.52
C GLY A 45 -2.06 3.34 1.11
N THR A 46 -2.94 3.31 2.10
CA THR A 46 -4.38 3.20 1.91
C THR A 46 -5.11 4.34 2.62
N ALA A 47 -6.28 4.72 2.12
CA ALA A 47 -7.17 5.67 2.79
C ALA A 47 -8.62 5.23 2.65
N ASN A 48 -9.47 5.61 3.59
CA ASN A 48 -10.90 5.39 3.50
C ASN A 48 -11.63 6.71 3.27
N VAL A 49 -12.53 6.72 2.28
CA VAL A 49 -13.45 7.82 2.02
C VAL A 49 -14.89 7.32 2.14
N LYS A 50 -15.74 8.09 2.80
CA LYS A 50 -17.14 7.72 3.03
C LYS A 50 -18.08 8.78 2.51
N TYR A 51 -19.15 8.32 1.88
CA TYR A 51 -20.31 9.13 1.51
C TYR A 51 -21.57 8.54 2.12
N GLN A 52 -22.47 9.39 2.61
CA GLN A 52 -23.85 9.01 2.86
C GLN A 52 -24.65 9.19 1.56
N ILE A 53 -25.27 8.12 1.09
CA ILE A 53 -26.14 8.16 -0.09
C ILE A 53 -27.58 8.15 0.40
N THR A 54 -28.34 9.19 0.05
CA THR A 54 -29.70 9.39 0.53
C THR A 54 -30.67 9.49 -0.64
N ASN A 55 -31.76 8.73 -0.59
CA ASN A 55 -32.84 8.85 -1.55
C ASN A 55 -33.64 10.14 -1.29
N GLN A 56 -33.82 10.97 -2.31
CA GLN A 56 -34.60 12.21 -2.29
C GLN A 56 -35.99 12.05 -2.92
N SER A 57 -36.28 10.87 -3.46
CA SER A 57 -37.54 10.50 -4.08
C SER A 57 -38.39 9.64 -3.16
N ILE A 58 -39.70 9.74 -3.32
CA ILE A 58 -40.65 8.80 -2.68
C ILE A 58 -40.53 7.41 -3.34
N GLN A 59 -40.08 7.36 -4.59
CA GLN A 59 -39.92 6.11 -5.32
C GLN A 59 -38.72 5.31 -4.81
N PRO A 60 -38.82 3.99 -4.80
CA PRO A 60 -37.70 3.14 -4.45
C PRO A 60 -36.65 3.08 -5.55
N HIS A 61 -35.38 3.05 -5.16
CA HIS A 61 -34.23 2.99 -6.05
C HIS A 61 -33.34 1.80 -5.74
N LEU A 62 -32.97 1.05 -6.78
CA LEU A 62 -32.01 -0.05 -6.70
C LEU A 62 -30.74 0.40 -7.43
N LEU A 63 -29.68 0.60 -6.64
CA LEU A 63 -28.51 1.37 -7.03
C LEU A 63 -27.24 0.52 -6.97
N ALA A 64 -26.26 0.86 -7.80
CA ALA A 64 -24.93 0.27 -7.80
C ALA A 64 -23.85 1.26 -8.25
N MET A 65 -22.62 1.08 -7.76
CA MET A 65 -21.44 1.78 -8.26
C MET A 65 -20.81 0.93 -9.38
N LEU A 66 -21.01 1.33 -10.64
CA LEU A 66 -20.62 0.50 -11.80
C LEU A 66 -19.19 0.78 -12.30
N ASP A 67 -18.75 2.03 -12.26
CA ASP A 67 -17.43 2.44 -12.78
C ASP A 67 -16.52 2.87 -11.64
N VAL A 68 -15.74 1.94 -11.10
CA VAL A 68 -14.78 2.22 -10.02
C VAL A 68 -13.38 2.39 -10.63
N PRO A 69 -12.75 3.57 -10.51
CA PRO A 69 -11.37 3.77 -10.96
C PRO A 69 -10.40 2.79 -10.30
N PHE A 70 -9.34 2.41 -11.02
CA PHE A 70 -8.29 1.53 -10.49
C PHE A 70 -7.72 2.08 -9.17
N GLY A 71 -7.62 1.21 -8.18
CA GLY A 71 -7.16 1.55 -6.84
C GLY A 71 -8.26 1.99 -5.87
N ILE A 72 -9.53 2.06 -6.29
CA ILE A 72 -10.65 2.30 -5.38
C ILE A 72 -11.49 1.02 -5.29
N THR A 73 -11.96 0.68 -4.08
CA THR A 73 -12.83 -0.48 -3.84
C THR A 73 -13.93 -0.12 -2.87
N GLN A 74 -15.16 -0.58 -3.11
CA GLN A 74 -16.23 -0.48 -2.12
C GLN A 74 -16.03 -1.55 -1.05
N ILE A 75 -16.12 -1.17 0.22
CA ILE A 75 -16.01 -2.10 1.35
C ILE A 75 -17.29 -2.09 2.18
N LYS A 76 -17.66 -3.26 2.70
CA LYS A 76 -18.79 -3.45 3.62
C LYS A 76 -18.24 -3.97 4.95
N ASN A 77 -18.18 -3.09 5.95
CA ASN A 77 -17.61 -3.42 7.26
C ASN A 77 -18.68 -3.56 8.34
N THR A 78 -19.74 -2.75 8.26
CA THR A 78 -20.75 -2.63 9.31
C THR A 78 -22.17 -2.62 8.78
N ALA A 79 -23.13 -2.92 9.66
CA ALA A 79 -24.54 -2.71 9.37
C ALA A 79 -24.79 -1.22 9.11
N GLY A 80 -25.31 -0.89 7.91
CA GLY A 80 -25.51 0.50 7.45
C GLY A 80 -24.60 0.90 6.29
N ASP A 81 -23.52 0.16 6.04
CA ASP A 81 -22.74 0.33 4.80
C ASP A 81 -23.57 -0.12 3.59
N CYS A 82 -23.47 0.59 2.47
CA CYS A 82 -24.11 0.22 1.23
C CYS A 82 -23.56 -1.13 0.73
N ASP A 83 -24.45 -2.04 0.36
CA ASP A 83 -24.08 -3.23 -0.41
C ASP A 83 -23.61 -2.84 -1.83
N PRO A 84 -22.89 -3.73 -2.55
CA PRO A 84 -22.53 -3.47 -3.96
C PRO A 84 -23.76 -3.16 -4.84
N PHE A 85 -24.87 -3.81 -4.52
CA PHE A 85 -26.21 -3.46 -4.99
C PHE A 85 -27.05 -3.11 -3.77
N PHE A 86 -27.55 -1.88 -3.69
CA PHE A 86 -28.25 -1.40 -2.51
C PHE A 86 -29.59 -0.77 -2.87
N TYR A 87 -30.56 -0.95 -1.98
CA TYR A 87 -31.94 -0.53 -2.18
C TYR A 87 -32.31 0.58 -1.20
N LEU A 88 -32.75 1.71 -1.74
CA LEU A 88 -33.28 2.84 -0.98
C LEU A 88 -34.78 2.97 -1.29
N SER A 89 -35.62 2.46 -0.40
CA SER A 89 -37.05 2.25 -0.56
C SER A 89 -37.91 3.52 -0.54
N THR A 90 -37.47 4.58 0.14
CA THR A 90 -38.26 5.81 0.32
C THR A 90 -37.37 7.02 0.58
N ILE A 91 -37.97 8.20 0.53
CA ILE A 91 -37.30 9.47 0.78
C ILE A 91 -36.64 9.49 2.16
N GLY A 92 -35.41 9.98 2.22
CA GLY A 92 -34.61 10.06 3.43
C GLY A 92 -33.93 8.76 3.85
N GLN A 93 -34.28 7.60 3.26
CA GLN A 93 -33.50 6.39 3.52
C GLN A 93 -32.10 6.55 2.95
N SER A 94 -31.12 6.10 3.71
CA SER A 94 -29.71 6.20 3.33
C SER A 94 -28.90 4.97 3.69
N CYS A 95 -27.73 4.87 3.07
CA CYS A 95 -26.65 3.97 3.45
C CYS A 95 -25.30 4.69 3.33
N THR A 96 -24.25 4.14 3.94
CA THR A 96 -22.90 4.67 3.84
C THR A 96 -22.09 3.94 2.76
N LEU A 97 -21.76 4.63 1.68
CA LEU A 97 -20.82 4.14 0.68
C LEU A 97 -19.41 4.33 1.23
N ASN A 98 -18.76 3.23 1.59
CA ASN A 98 -17.42 3.21 2.14
C ASN A 98 -16.43 2.75 1.06
N LEU A 99 -15.46 3.61 0.75
CA LEU A 99 -14.47 3.40 -0.30
C LEU A 99 -13.09 3.25 0.32
N ASN A 100 -12.42 2.13 0.05
CA ASN A 100 -11.01 1.93 0.33
C ASN A 100 -10.17 2.27 -0.90
N ILE A 101 -9.30 3.26 -0.75
CA ILE A 101 -8.35 3.72 -1.76
C ILE A 101 -7.00 3.06 -1.45
N THR A 102 -6.40 2.43 -2.45
CA THR A 102 -5.10 1.77 -2.38
C THR A 102 -4.14 2.46 -3.34
N GLY A 103 -3.20 3.23 -2.80
CA GLY A 103 -2.28 4.05 -3.57
C GLY A 103 -1.41 3.25 -4.54
N SER A 104 -1.04 2.01 -4.20
CA SER A 104 -0.22 1.15 -5.04
C SER A 104 -0.94 0.65 -6.30
N ASN A 105 -2.27 0.68 -6.29
CA ASN A 105 -3.11 0.18 -7.37
C ASN A 105 -3.67 1.33 -8.23
N MET A 106 -3.32 2.58 -7.90
CA MET A 106 -3.66 3.75 -8.72
C MET A 106 -2.79 3.76 -9.99
N ILE A 107 -3.42 3.73 -11.16
CA ILE A 107 -2.73 3.80 -12.46
C ILE A 107 -2.36 5.25 -12.81
N SER A 108 -3.12 6.23 -12.31
CA SER A 108 -2.87 7.66 -12.49
C SER A 108 -2.40 8.31 -11.19
N SER A 109 -1.54 9.33 -11.31
CA SER A 109 -1.05 10.12 -10.16
C SER A 109 -2.15 10.97 -9.51
N SER A 110 -3.31 11.06 -10.13
CA SER A 110 -4.51 11.67 -9.55
C SER A 110 -5.78 10.99 -10.05
N ILE A 111 -6.79 10.95 -9.20
CA ILE A 111 -8.15 10.55 -9.57
C ILE A 111 -9.05 11.74 -9.24
N GLN A 112 -9.68 12.29 -10.27
CA GLN A 112 -10.66 13.37 -10.14
C GLN A 112 -11.99 12.88 -10.69
N GLY A 113 -13.02 12.89 -9.84
CA GLY A 113 -14.35 12.41 -10.20
C GLY A 113 -14.84 11.25 -9.34
N GLY A 114 -16.13 10.96 -9.46
CA GLY A 114 -16.80 9.88 -8.73
C GLY A 114 -17.00 10.15 -7.23
N PRO A 115 -17.51 9.16 -6.47
CA PRO A 115 -18.10 7.91 -6.97
C PRO A 115 -19.36 8.13 -7.81
N LYS A 116 -19.56 7.33 -8.86
CA LYS A 116 -20.75 7.40 -9.71
C LYS A 116 -21.68 6.23 -9.37
N VAL A 117 -22.89 6.54 -8.94
CA VAL A 117 -23.91 5.55 -8.59
C VAL A 117 -25.05 5.64 -9.59
N CYS A 118 -25.40 4.49 -10.14
CA CYS A 118 -26.39 4.34 -11.19
C CYS A 118 -27.56 3.50 -10.71
N GLN A 119 -28.75 3.83 -11.19
CA GLN A 119 -29.92 2.99 -11.08
C GLN A 119 -29.74 1.76 -11.98
N LEU A 120 -30.02 0.57 -11.44
CA LEU A 120 -30.00 -0.65 -12.24
C LEU A 120 -31.08 -0.59 -13.33
N ASN A 121 -30.70 -1.05 -14.54
CA ASN A 121 -31.57 -1.06 -15.72
C ASN A 121 -32.04 0.33 -16.17
N SER A 122 -31.33 1.38 -15.79
CA SER A 122 -31.55 2.76 -16.24
C SER A 122 -30.20 3.40 -16.62
N LEU A 123 -30.25 4.45 -17.44
CA LEU A 123 -29.08 5.30 -17.73
C LEU A 123 -28.90 6.41 -16.70
N GLU A 124 -29.74 6.44 -15.68
CA GLU A 124 -29.73 7.45 -14.63
C GLU A 124 -28.60 7.17 -13.63
N CYS A 125 -27.62 8.07 -13.62
CA CYS A 125 -26.48 8.02 -12.73
C CYS A 125 -26.23 9.40 -12.14
N TYR A 126 -25.91 9.43 -10.85
CA TYR A 126 -25.47 10.63 -10.16
C TYR A 126 -24.08 10.43 -9.56
N GLN A 127 -23.41 11.54 -9.34
CA GLN A 127 -22.14 11.63 -8.62
C GLN A 127 -22.25 12.79 -7.62
N PRO A 128 -21.33 12.91 -6.65
CA PRO A 128 -21.30 14.06 -5.77
C PRO A 128 -21.22 15.39 -6.52
N ASP A 129 -21.70 16.45 -5.88
CA ASP A 129 -21.57 17.80 -6.39
C ASP A 129 -20.09 18.22 -6.50
N PRO A 130 -19.76 19.29 -7.26
CA PRO A 130 -18.38 19.69 -7.49
C PRO A 130 -17.55 20.00 -6.24
N LEU A 131 -18.16 20.36 -5.11
CA LEU A 131 -17.46 20.62 -3.85
C LEU A 131 -17.19 19.33 -3.06
N SER A 132 -18.06 18.34 -3.23
CA SER A 132 -17.98 17.03 -2.57
C SER A 132 -17.35 15.95 -3.46
N ILE A 133 -16.95 16.30 -4.69
CA ILE A 133 -16.38 15.34 -5.64
C ILE A 133 -15.09 14.75 -5.10
N LEU A 134 -14.86 13.47 -5.39
CA LEU A 134 -13.65 12.79 -4.98
C LEU A 134 -12.45 13.32 -5.78
N ASN A 135 -11.45 13.81 -5.06
CA ASN A 135 -10.19 14.29 -5.61
C ASN A 135 -9.03 13.69 -4.81
N ILE A 136 -8.39 12.70 -5.41
CA ILE A 136 -7.27 11.97 -4.82
C ILE A 136 -6.01 12.38 -5.57
N ILE A 137 -5.00 12.81 -4.84
CA ILE A 137 -3.65 13.01 -5.35
C ILE A 137 -2.79 11.89 -4.79
N GLN A 138 -2.06 11.18 -5.66
CA GLN A 138 -1.07 10.23 -5.20
C GLN A 138 0.11 11.01 -4.62
N GLY A 139 0.32 10.87 -3.31
CA GLY A 139 1.44 11.48 -2.60
C GLY A 139 2.74 10.71 -2.78
N PRO A 140 3.87 11.31 -2.39
CA PRO A 140 5.12 10.56 -2.25
C PRO A 140 4.91 9.37 -1.31
N MET A 141 5.76 8.35 -1.45
CA MET A 141 5.78 7.24 -0.50
C MET A 141 5.79 7.75 0.92
N THR A 142 4.92 7.19 1.74
CA THR A 142 5.03 7.32 3.18
C THR A 142 5.68 6.05 3.67
N PHE A 143 6.97 6.13 3.94
CA PHE A 143 7.64 5.15 4.79
C PHE A 143 6.96 5.20 6.17
N CYS A 144 6.85 4.08 6.87
CA CYS A 144 6.19 3.91 8.19
C CYS A 144 4.68 3.51 8.22
N SER A 145 4.07 3.01 7.14
CA SER A 145 2.66 2.53 7.23
C SER A 145 2.50 1.12 7.83
N LEU A 146 3.59 0.37 8.05
CA LEU A 146 3.54 -0.95 8.68
C LEU A 146 3.53 -0.84 10.21
N GLY A 147 2.39 -0.43 10.78
CA GLY A 147 2.08 -0.70 12.20
C GLY A 147 2.77 0.18 13.25
N GLY A 148 3.32 1.34 12.88
CA GLY A 148 3.87 2.30 13.84
C GLY A 148 3.84 3.73 13.31
N PHE A 149 3.02 4.59 13.93
CA PHE A 149 3.15 6.04 13.76
C PHE A 149 4.38 6.52 14.53
N GLY A 150 5.43 6.96 13.84
CA GLY A 150 6.57 7.60 14.48
C GLY A 150 7.79 7.74 13.56
N PRO A 151 8.86 8.37 14.07
CA PRO A 151 10.03 8.72 13.26
C PRO A 151 10.74 7.47 12.73
N SER A 152 11.37 7.60 11.55
CA SER A 152 12.39 6.66 11.09
C SER A 152 13.71 6.88 11.82
N ALA A 153 14.61 5.89 11.74
CA ALA A 153 15.99 6.14 12.09
C ALA A 153 16.58 7.27 11.22
N PRO A 154 17.50 8.11 11.76
CA PRO A 154 18.09 9.21 11.03
C PRO A 154 18.66 8.78 9.67
N GLY A 155 18.19 9.41 8.60
CA GLY A 155 18.70 9.16 7.24
C GLY A 155 18.10 7.95 6.52
N VAL A 156 17.31 7.10 7.19
CA VAL A 156 16.65 5.95 6.54
C VAL A 156 15.62 6.42 5.51
N ASP A 157 14.74 7.37 5.85
CA ASP A 157 13.76 7.91 4.91
C ASP A 157 14.44 8.57 3.70
N SER A 158 15.55 9.29 3.91
CA SER A 158 16.33 9.87 2.82
C SER A 158 16.99 8.81 1.95
N ALA A 159 17.50 7.72 2.54
CA ALA A 159 18.13 6.64 1.81
C ALA A 159 17.10 5.87 0.96
N ILE A 160 15.96 5.52 1.55
CA ILE A 160 14.92 4.76 0.86
C ILE A 160 14.18 5.67 -0.13
N GLY A 161 13.75 6.86 0.27
CA GLY A 161 13.08 7.82 -0.61
C GLY A 161 13.98 8.35 -1.74
N GLY A 162 15.27 8.50 -1.50
CA GLY A 162 16.22 9.11 -2.43
C GLY A 162 16.84 8.15 -3.46
N SER A 163 16.57 6.84 -3.40
CA SER A 163 17.23 5.87 -4.27
C SER A 163 16.28 4.76 -4.76
N ALA A 164 16.14 4.64 -6.08
CA ALA A 164 15.32 3.58 -6.71
C ALA A 164 15.74 2.16 -6.27
N LEU A 165 17.02 1.95 -5.99
CA LEU A 165 17.53 0.68 -5.46
C LEU A 165 16.92 0.37 -4.09
N TYR A 166 17.03 1.29 -3.14
CA TYR A 166 16.49 1.09 -1.79
C TYR A 166 14.97 1.00 -1.80
N GLN A 167 14.28 1.74 -2.67
CA GLN A 167 12.83 1.60 -2.86
C GLN A 167 12.47 0.18 -3.31
N ASN A 168 13.15 -0.35 -4.33
CA ASN A 168 12.90 -1.70 -4.83
C ASN A 168 13.10 -2.76 -3.74
N LEU A 169 14.20 -2.68 -2.99
CA LEU A 169 14.47 -3.58 -1.86
C LEU A 169 13.36 -3.47 -0.79
N TYR A 170 13.02 -2.24 -0.39
CA TYR A 170 11.97 -1.98 0.60
C TYR A 170 10.62 -2.57 0.19
N TYR A 171 10.21 -2.36 -1.06
CA TYR A 171 8.92 -2.86 -1.55
C TYR A 171 8.86 -4.37 -1.69
N SER A 172 9.96 -4.98 -2.11
CA SER A 172 10.05 -6.43 -2.16
C SER A 172 9.85 -7.02 -0.75
N LEU A 173 10.45 -6.40 0.27
CA LEU A 173 10.23 -6.82 1.65
C LEU A 173 8.81 -6.52 2.14
N LEU A 174 8.26 -5.35 1.83
CA LEU A 174 6.92 -4.91 2.26
C LEU A 174 5.84 -5.92 1.85
N GLN A 175 5.93 -6.50 0.65
CA GLN A 175 4.97 -7.49 0.17
C GLN A 175 4.97 -8.79 0.98
N MET A 176 6.10 -9.14 1.61
CA MET A 176 6.27 -10.39 2.38
C MET A 176 6.18 -10.19 3.89
N SER A 177 6.09 -8.95 4.37
CA SER A 177 6.20 -8.67 5.81
C SER A 177 5.13 -9.39 6.62
N GLN A 178 3.89 -9.47 6.12
CA GLN A 178 2.81 -10.16 6.82
C GLN A 178 3.01 -11.69 6.82
N THR A 179 3.42 -12.26 5.69
CA THR A 179 3.71 -13.70 5.57
C THR A 179 4.80 -14.09 6.57
N PHE A 180 5.95 -13.42 6.54
CA PHE A 180 7.04 -13.73 7.46
C PHE A 180 6.71 -13.40 8.92
N THR A 181 5.85 -12.42 9.19
CA THR A 181 5.34 -12.19 10.56
C THR A 181 4.53 -13.40 11.03
N ASN A 182 3.65 -13.93 10.20
CA ASN A 182 2.84 -15.10 10.52
C ASN A 182 3.71 -16.36 10.70
N ASP A 183 4.65 -16.59 9.79
CA ASP A 183 5.54 -17.76 9.83
C ASP A 183 6.43 -17.76 11.08
N LEU A 184 7.03 -16.61 11.39
CA LEU A 184 7.91 -16.49 12.54
C LEU A 184 7.11 -16.59 13.86
N THR A 185 5.92 -16.00 13.91
CA THR A 185 5.00 -16.16 15.04
C THR A 185 4.62 -17.64 15.23
N ALA A 186 4.28 -18.33 14.15
CA ALA A 186 3.93 -19.75 14.18
C ALA A 186 5.13 -20.59 14.67
N LEU A 187 6.34 -20.29 14.21
CA LEU A 187 7.56 -20.98 14.63
C LEU A 187 7.86 -20.77 16.12
N GLN A 188 7.77 -19.53 16.62
CA GLN A 188 7.98 -19.19 18.02
C GLN A 188 6.90 -19.83 18.92
N ASN A 189 5.65 -19.89 18.46
CA ASN A 189 4.60 -20.63 19.18
C ASN A 189 4.87 -22.15 19.16
N ALA A 190 5.33 -22.70 18.03
CA ALA A 190 5.69 -24.11 17.93
C ALA A 190 6.85 -24.48 18.86
N GLN A 191 7.81 -23.58 19.14
CA GLN A 191 8.88 -23.83 20.11
C GLN A 191 8.36 -24.20 21.50
N THR A 192 7.14 -23.76 21.87
CA THR A 192 6.52 -24.09 23.16
C THR A 192 5.88 -25.49 23.21
N PHE A 193 5.68 -26.16 22.06
CA PHE A 193 5.09 -27.49 21.94
C PHE A 193 5.98 -28.43 21.09
N GLN A 194 6.56 -29.46 21.68
CA GLN A 194 7.60 -30.31 21.05
C GLN A 194 7.21 -31.05 19.75
N SER A 195 5.94 -31.11 19.35
CA SER A 195 5.50 -31.81 18.13
C SER A 195 5.12 -30.83 17.01
N GLY A 196 5.86 -30.84 15.88
CA GLY A 196 5.51 -30.11 14.65
C GLY A 196 6.49 -28.98 14.24
N GLN A 197 7.56 -28.75 15.00
CA GLN A 197 8.47 -27.62 14.82
C GLN A 197 9.25 -27.65 13.49
N ASP A 198 9.65 -28.83 13.02
CA ASP A 198 10.31 -29.00 11.72
C ASP A 198 9.37 -28.62 10.55
N ALA A 199 8.07 -28.88 10.69
CA ALA A 199 7.10 -28.55 9.64
C ALA A 199 6.87 -27.03 9.55
N THR A 200 6.73 -26.33 10.68
CA THR A 200 6.58 -24.88 10.69
C THR A 200 7.84 -24.17 10.17
N TYR A 201 9.02 -24.67 10.56
CA TYR A 201 10.27 -24.15 10.01
C TYR A 201 10.38 -24.40 8.50
N ALA A 202 9.95 -25.57 8.02
CA ALA A 202 9.96 -25.87 6.59
C ALA A 202 9.05 -24.94 5.78
N VAL A 203 7.91 -24.50 6.33
CA VAL A 203 7.04 -23.49 5.70
C VAL A 203 7.77 -22.14 5.59
N LEU A 204 8.30 -21.62 6.71
CA LEU A 204 9.08 -20.37 6.71
C LEU A 204 10.22 -20.41 5.70
N LYS A 205 10.96 -21.52 5.67
CA LYS A 205 12.06 -21.72 4.74
C LYS A 205 11.58 -21.73 3.28
N ALA A 206 10.50 -22.44 2.98
CA ALA A 206 9.96 -22.51 1.62
C ALA A 206 9.52 -21.13 1.13
N ASP A 207 8.83 -20.34 1.96
CA ASP A 207 8.40 -18.98 1.61
C ASP A 207 9.60 -18.04 1.44
N ALA A 208 10.64 -18.18 2.26
CA ALA A 208 11.88 -17.45 2.12
C ALA A 208 12.66 -17.80 0.85
N ASP A 209 12.76 -19.09 0.50
CA ASP A 209 13.37 -19.55 -0.75
C ASP A 209 12.60 -19.06 -1.99
N ASN A 210 11.27 -19.17 -1.96
CA ASN A 210 10.37 -18.72 -3.04
C ASN A 210 10.48 -17.21 -3.25
N PHE A 211 10.55 -16.43 -2.15
CA PHE A 211 10.77 -15.00 -2.22
C PHE A 211 12.10 -14.66 -2.88
N VAL A 212 13.21 -15.28 -2.43
CA VAL A 212 14.54 -15.01 -3.00
C VAL A 212 14.59 -15.38 -4.48
N ALA A 213 14.00 -16.52 -4.87
CA ALA A 213 13.92 -16.93 -6.27
C ALA A 213 13.13 -15.91 -7.11
N SER A 214 11.97 -15.48 -6.63
CA SER A 214 11.11 -14.50 -7.31
C SER A 214 11.76 -13.12 -7.41
N PHE A 215 12.42 -12.68 -6.33
CA PHE A 215 13.15 -11.42 -6.30
C PHE A 215 14.29 -11.40 -7.33
N ASN A 216 15.11 -12.45 -7.37
CA ASN A 216 16.21 -12.55 -8.33
C ASN A 216 15.71 -12.66 -9.78
N ALA A 217 14.59 -13.35 -10.01
CA ALA A 217 13.99 -13.46 -11.35
C ALA A 217 13.44 -12.11 -11.86
N THR A 218 12.85 -11.31 -10.98
CA THR A 218 12.28 -10.00 -11.33
C THR A 218 13.30 -8.87 -11.34
N ASN A 219 14.45 -9.06 -10.69
CA ASN A 219 15.52 -8.07 -10.59
C ASN A 219 16.88 -8.63 -11.09
N PRO A 220 16.98 -9.08 -12.36
CA PRO A 220 18.19 -9.75 -12.85
C PRO A 220 19.42 -8.82 -12.91
N SER A 221 19.23 -7.50 -12.89
CA SER A 221 20.31 -6.51 -12.82
C SER A 221 20.87 -6.34 -11.41
N LEU A 222 20.14 -6.75 -10.37
CA LEU A 222 20.59 -6.70 -8.98
C LEU A 222 21.26 -8.03 -8.65
N GLN A 223 22.60 -8.02 -8.54
CA GLN A 223 23.34 -9.25 -8.32
C GLN A 223 23.13 -9.77 -6.88
N GLY A 224 22.54 -10.96 -6.79
CA GLY A 224 22.59 -11.82 -5.60
C GLY A 224 21.73 -11.35 -4.43
N GLY A 225 20.41 -11.36 -4.59
CA GLY A 225 19.46 -11.11 -3.51
C GLY A 225 19.69 -12.06 -2.33
N ARG A 226 20.15 -11.50 -1.20
CA ARG A 226 20.36 -12.22 0.05
C ARG A 226 19.30 -11.82 1.05
N LEU A 227 18.45 -12.77 1.42
CA LEU A 227 17.48 -12.61 2.50
C LEU A 227 18.06 -13.19 3.80
N VAL A 228 17.93 -12.44 4.90
CA VAL A 228 18.19 -12.89 6.26
C VAL A 228 16.94 -12.64 7.09
N ILE A 229 16.51 -13.63 7.87
CA ILE A 229 15.43 -13.50 8.86
C ILE A 229 16.03 -13.76 10.24
N ALA A 230 15.74 -12.90 11.20
CA ALA A 230 16.26 -12.99 12.56
C ALA A 230 15.15 -12.76 13.60
N ASP A 231 15.31 -13.43 14.75
CA ASP A 231 14.53 -13.15 15.96
C ASP A 231 14.87 -11.77 16.54
N PRO A 232 14.08 -11.24 17.51
CA PRO A 232 14.33 -9.91 18.11
C PRO A 232 15.65 -9.82 18.88
N ASP A 233 16.27 -10.95 19.23
CA ASP A 233 17.61 -10.98 19.84
C ASP A 233 18.74 -10.97 18.78
N GLY A 234 18.38 -10.96 17.49
CA GLY A 234 19.26 -11.04 16.32
C GLY A 234 19.75 -12.45 15.98
N THR A 235 19.26 -13.49 16.66
CA THR A 235 19.54 -14.89 16.28
C THR A 235 18.99 -15.13 14.87
N VAL A 236 19.86 -15.55 13.96
CA VAL A 236 19.48 -15.79 12.57
C VAL A 236 18.68 -17.10 12.46
N VAL A 237 17.43 -16.97 12.03
CA VAL A 237 16.50 -18.08 11.78
C VAL A 237 16.76 -18.68 10.40
N TYR A 238 17.02 -17.81 9.42
CA TYR A 238 17.24 -18.18 8.03
C TYR A 238 18.20 -17.20 7.35
N ASP A 239 19.10 -17.72 6.49
CA ASP A 239 20.00 -16.91 5.66
C ASP A 239 20.18 -17.57 4.29
N SER A 240 19.69 -16.94 3.22
CA SER A 240 19.73 -17.54 1.88
C SER A 240 21.17 -17.73 1.37
N ALA A 241 22.14 -16.97 1.87
CA ALA A 241 23.55 -17.17 1.53
C ALA A 241 24.17 -18.43 2.17
N LYS A 242 23.45 -19.10 3.08
CA LYS A 242 23.86 -20.34 3.73
C LYS A 242 23.18 -21.57 3.14
N ASN A 243 22.35 -21.43 2.11
CA ASN A 243 21.78 -22.57 1.42
C ASN A 243 22.91 -23.48 0.86
N GLY A 244 22.84 -24.77 1.18
CA GLY A 244 23.87 -25.76 0.84
C GLY A 244 25.13 -25.75 1.73
N SER A 245 25.20 -24.86 2.73
CA SER A 245 26.26 -24.85 3.75
C SER A 245 25.94 -25.78 4.93
N ASN A 246 26.95 -26.08 5.75
CA ASN A 246 26.77 -26.81 7.00
C ASN A 246 26.40 -25.88 8.15
N CYS A 247 25.68 -26.42 9.13
CA CYS A 247 25.43 -25.73 10.38
C CYS A 247 26.73 -25.52 11.18
N SER A 248 26.94 -24.34 11.75
CA SER A 248 28.18 -24.03 12.48
C SER A 248 28.23 -24.58 13.91
N LYS A 249 27.08 -24.96 14.48
CA LYS A 249 26.96 -25.39 15.90
C LYS A 249 26.16 -26.69 16.10
N ALA A 250 25.79 -27.36 15.03
CA ALA A 250 25.12 -28.66 15.05
C ALA A 250 25.53 -29.49 13.83
N ALA A 251 25.23 -30.79 13.85
CA ALA A 251 25.40 -31.63 12.67
C ALA A 251 24.27 -31.37 11.66
N GLY A 252 24.60 -31.40 10.37
CA GLY A 252 23.65 -31.26 9.27
C GLY A 252 23.70 -29.92 8.54
N PRO A 253 22.79 -29.71 7.58
CA PRO A 253 22.78 -28.51 6.75
C PRO A 253 22.31 -27.28 7.53
N ALA A 254 22.80 -26.12 7.12
CA ALA A 254 22.26 -24.83 7.52
C ALA A 254 20.81 -24.67 7.02
N ASN A 255 20.11 -23.66 7.56
CA ASN A 255 18.68 -23.45 7.32
C ASN A 255 17.84 -24.71 7.60
N THR A 256 18.08 -25.32 8.76
CA THR A 256 17.25 -26.36 9.37
C THR A 256 16.85 -25.93 10.76
N PHE A 257 15.73 -26.46 11.26
CA PHE A 257 15.25 -26.11 12.60
C PHE A 257 16.27 -26.46 13.69
N SER A 258 16.91 -27.65 13.60
CA SER A 258 17.99 -28.04 14.51
C SER A 258 19.16 -27.07 14.49
N CYS A 259 19.53 -26.56 13.31
CA CYS A 259 20.61 -25.59 13.19
C CYS A 259 20.23 -24.22 13.76
N TYR A 260 19.00 -23.79 13.54
CA TYR A 260 18.46 -22.56 14.13
C TYR A 260 18.45 -22.63 15.66
N LEU A 261 17.94 -23.73 16.25
CA LEU A 261 17.98 -23.94 17.71
C LEU A 261 19.39 -23.92 18.28
N ALA A 262 20.36 -24.46 17.54
CA ALA A 262 21.77 -24.41 17.90
C ALA A 262 22.41 -23.03 17.72
N LYS A 263 21.66 -22.02 17.26
CA LYS A 263 22.16 -20.68 16.88
C LYS A 263 23.32 -20.77 15.90
N GLY A 264 23.21 -21.71 14.96
CA GLY A 264 24.29 -22.15 14.07
C GLY A 264 24.12 -21.75 12.62
N VAL A 265 23.01 -21.12 12.23
CA VAL A 265 22.74 -20.70 10.85
C VAL A 265 23.74 -19.64 10.41
N ASN A 266 23.91 -18.58 11.21
CA ASN A 266 24.93 -17.56 10.96
C ASN A 266 25.33 -16.80 12.24
N GLU A 267 26.26 -15.83 12.13
CA GLU A 267 26.50 -14.90 13.24
C GLU A 267 25.23 -14.15 13.64
N ASN A 268 25.13 -13.68 14.88
CA ASN A 268 24.00 -12.86 15.33
C ASN A 268 24.04 -11.51 14.60
N HIS A 269 22.89 -11.06 14.07
CA HIS A 269 22.77 -9.85 13.24
C HIS A 269 22.14 -8.65 13.96
N ASN A 270 21.95 -8.68 15.28
CA ASN A 270 21.43 -7.52 16.03
C ASN A 270 22.35 -6.27 15.95
N THR A 271 23.63 -6.46 15.61
CA THR A 271 24.60 -5.36 15.40
C THR A 271 24.56 -4.77 14.00
N ARG A 272 23.74 -5.32 13.08
CA ARG A 272 23.59 -4.77 11.73
C ARG A 272 22.69 -3.54 11.81
N VAL A 273 23.21 -2.39 11.37
CA VAL A 273 22.53 -1.08 11.45
C VAL A 273 21.12 -1.16 10.87
N SER A 274 20.97 -1.79 9.71
CA SER A 274 19.65 -1.97 9.08
C SER A 274 18.65 -2.72 9.96
N ILE A 275 19.05 -3.82 10.61
CA ILE A 275 18.17 -4.59 11.51
C ILE A 275 17.90 -3.82 12.80
N MET A 276 18.95 -3.26 13.40
CA MET A 276 18.85 -2.45 14.63
C MET A 276 17.89 -1.27 14.44
N ASP A 277 18.02 -0.53 13.34
CA ASP A 277 17.15 0.60 13.02
C ASP A 277 15.69 0.16 12.83
N ALA A 278 15.48 -0.96 12.11
CA ALA A 278 14.14 -1.50 11.91
C ALA A 278 13.47 -1.89 13.24
N GLU A 279 14.21 -2.48 14.17
CA GLU A 279 13.66 -2.88 15.47
C GLU A 279 13.42 -1.68 16.40
N MET A 280 14.38 -0.75 16.48
CA MET A 280 14.37 0.36 17.44
C MET A 280 13.41 1.49 17.09
N TRP A 281 13.12 1.73 15.81
CA TRP A 281 12.33 2.90 15.41
C TRP A 281 10.88 2.55 15.09
N PRO A 282 9.91 3.42 15.42
CA PRO A 282 8.50 3.16 15.15
C PRO A 282 8.21 2.78 13.70
N CYS A 283 8.94 3.36 12.73
CA CYS A 283 8.81 3.08 11.30
C CYS A 283 8.96 1.60 10.92
N GLY A 284 9.68 0.82 11.73
CA GLY A 284 9.95 -0.58 11.45
C GLY A 284 10.90 -0.79 10.27
N GLY A 285 11.64 0.21 9.81
CA GLY A 285 12.51 0.14 8.64
C GLY A 285 13.93 0.59 8.92
N GLY A 286 14.89 -0.05 8.28
CA GLY A 286 16.30 0.32 8.36
C GLY A 286 17.00 0.15 7.03
N ALA A 287 18.07 0.92 6.81
CA ALA A 287 18.86 0.89 5.59
C ALA A 287 20.35 0.90 5.93
N GLU A 288 21.15 0.16 5.17
CA GLU A 288 22.59 0.05 5.41
C GLU A 288 23.32 -0.08 4.07
N ARG A 289 24.44 0.63 3.92
CA ARG A 289 25.42 0.38 2.85
C ARG A 289 26.73 -0.02 3.49
N LYS A 290 27.36 -1.08 3.00
CA LYS A 290 28.71 -1.47 3.42
C LYS A 290 29.55 -1.92 2.24
N PHE A 291 30.86 -1.80 2.35
CA PHE A 291 31.77 -2.42 1.40
C PHE A 291 32.02 -3.87 1.79
N SER A 292 31.84 -4.81 0.85
CA SER A 292 32.13 -6.22 1.06
C SER A 292 33.52 -6.55 0.54
N THR A 293 34.40 -6.99 1.43
CA THR A 293 35.74 -7.45 1.06
C THR A 293 35.71 -8.79 0.34
N THR A 294 34.68 -9.63 0.58
CA THR A 294 34.53 -10.93 -0.08
C THR A 294 34.23 -10.79 -1.57
N VAL A 295 33.35 -9.86 -1.95
CA VAL A 295 32.97 -9.63 -3.35
C VAL A 295 33.61 -8.37 -3.94
N ASN A 296 34.41 -7.65 -3.15
CA ASN A 296 35.08 -6.40 -3.52
C ASN A 296 34.14 -5.33 -4.12
N GLN A 297 32.92 -5.24 -3.58
CA GLN A 297 31.89 -4.30 -4.04
C GLN A 297 31.07 -3.76 -2.87
N PRO A 298 30.50 -2.54 -3.01
CA PRO A 298 29.44 -2.08 -2.13
C PRO A 298 28.25 -3.05 -2.13
N GLN A 299 27.61 -3.15 -0.97
CA GLN A 299 26.38 -3.89 -0.78
C GLN A 299 25.38 -2.96 -0.11
N SER A 300 24.16 -2.98 -0.62
CA SER A 300 23.04 -2.20 -0.10
C SER A 300 22.03 -3.14 0.55
N TYR A 301 21.52 -2.74 1.71
CA TYR A 301 20.58 -3.53 2.50
C TYR A 301 19.40 -2.67 2.94
N VAL A 302 18.22 -3.29 2.93
CA VAL A 302 17.05 -2.79 3.63
C VAL A 302 16.59 -3.86 4.60
N ALA A 303 16.16 -3.47 5.79
CA ALA A 303 15.48 -4.34 6.72
C ALA A 303 14.11 -3.79 7.10
N LEU A 304 13.21 -4.71 7.43
CA LEU A 304 11.89 -4.43 7.99
C LEU A 304 11.69 -5.24 9.28
N ARG A 305 11.04 -4.64 10.27
CA ARG A 305 10.55 -5.32 11.46
C ARG A 305 9.33 -6.16 11.10
N LEU A 306 9.26 -7.35 11.69
CA LEU A 306 8.12 -8.25 11.63
C LEU A 306 7.24 -8.00 12.86
N GLY A 307 6.06 -7.43 12.65
CA GLY A 307 5.11 -7.11 13.71
C GLY A 307 5.24 -5.69 14.33
N PRO A 308 4.46 -5.43 15.40
CA PRO A 308 4.33 -4.09 16.00
C PRO A 308 5.62 -3.55 16.61
N HIS A 309 5.72 -2.22 16.73
CA HIS A 309 6.82 -1.59 17.47
C HIS A 309 6.82 -2.02 18.95
N LEU A 310 8.01 -2.30 19.50
CA LEU A 310 8.23 -2.81 20.87
C LEU A 310 7.63 -4.20 21.16
N ASN A 311 6.95 -4.82 20.20
CA ASN A 311 6.37 -6.15 20.32
C ASN A 311 6.52 -6.93 18.99
N GLY A 312 7.63 -6.69 18.29
CA GLY A 312 7.94 -7.36 17.04
C GLY A 312 8.40 -8.79 17.30
N VAL A 313 8.07 -9.69 16.38
CA VAL A 313 8.51 -11.09 16.42
C VAL A 313 9.89 -11.30 15.80
N GLY A 314 10.45 -10.27 15.18
CA GLY A 314 11.81 -10.27 14.65
C GLY A 314 12.00 -9.20 13.57
N ALA A 315 12.99 -9.40 12.72
CA ALA A 315 13.25 -8.58 11.55
C ALA A 315 13.77 -9.42 10.40
N PHE A 316 13.61 -8.90 9.19
CA PHE A 316 14.16 -9.51 7.98
C PHE A 316 14.83 -8.44 7.14
N ARG A 317 15.92 -8.85 6.49
CA ARG A 317 16.80 -7.96 5.74
C ARG A 317 17.10 -8.55 4.38
N LEU A 318 16.93 -7.75 3.35
CA LEU A 318 17.33 -8.06 1.98
C LEU A 318 18.51 -7.20 1.58
N GLY A 319 19.51 -7.81 0.96
CA GLY A 319 20.64 -7.08 0.39
C GLY A 319 21.04 -7.58 -0.98
N VAL A 320 21.69 -6.68 -1.72
CA VAL A 320 22.22 -6.92 -3.08
C VAL A 320 23.57 -6.23 -3.22
N ASN A 321 24.36 -6.64 -4.20
CA ASN A 321 25.57 -5.90 -4.59
C ASN A 321 25.16 -4.62 -5.35
N SER A 322 25.86 -3.51 -5.10
CA SER A 322 25.55 -2.18 -5.67
C SER A 322 26.74 -1.43 -6.22
#